data_AF-A0A974PIF0-F1
#
_entry.id   AF-A0A974PIF0-F1
#
_cell.length_a   1.000
_cell.length_b   1.000
_cell.length_c   1.000
_cell.angle_alpha   90.00
_cell.angle_beta   90.00
_cell.angle_gamma   90.00
#
_symmetry.space_group_name_H-M   'P 1'
#
loop_
_entity.id
_entity.type
_entity.pdbx_description
1 polymer ?
#
loop_
_entity_poly.entity_id
_entity_poly.type
_entity_poly.pdbx_seq_one_letter_code
_entity_poly.pdbx_strand_id
1 'polypeptide(L)'
;MLEEFLHHLEKKGLSHKTVKSYSVSWKRFETWMQSTSPDHPIEVAYATQRDIADFKRHLLVAGGRGGKPAWPATNQLTFVHLNAIFRFFAEQGYILTIRSDRSKSQQELAVLQSGLPAMSRMRCCGKFGT
;
A
#
# COMPACT_ATOMS: atom_id res chain seq x y z
N MET A 1 -1.86 -17.67 -3.18
CA MET A 1 -1.42 -16.28 -3.41
C MET A 1 -0.12 -16.17 -4.20
N LEU A 2 1.08 -16.34 -3.60
CA LEU A 2 2.34 -16.14 -4.36
C LEU A 2 2.50 -17.16 -5.50
N GLU A 3 2.20 -18.43 -5.25
CA GLU A 3 2.34 -19.49 -6.26
C GLU A 3 1.47 -19.22 -7.50
N GLU A 4 0.26 -18.70 -7.31
CA GLU A 4 -0.62 -18.30 -8.40
C GLU A 4 -0.06 -17.12 -9.19
N PHE A 5 0.57 -16.15 -8.52
CA PHE A 5 1.28 -15.07 -9.19
C PHE A 5 2.44 -15.61 -10.03
N LEU A 6 3.24 -16.54 -9.49
CA LEU A 6 4.35 -17.15 -10.23
C LEU A 6 3.83 -17.92 -11.44
N HIS A 7 2.76 -18.70 -11.27
CA HIS A 7 2.12 -19.42 -12.37
C HIS A 7 1.52 -18.48 -13.43
N HIS A 8 0.97 -17.33 -13.03
CA HIS A 8 0.53 -16.26 -13.94
C HIS A 8 1.69 -15.69 -14.76
N LEU A 9 2.87 -15.48 -14.15
CA LEU A 9 4.06 -15.05 -14.88
C LEU A 9 4.54 -16.11 -15.89
N GLU A 10 4.49 -17.39 -15.52
CA GLU A 10 4.80 -18.50 -16.43
C GLU A 10 3.85 -18.54 -17.63
N LYS A 11 2.54 -18.40 -17.39
CA LYS A 11 1.52 -18.32 -18.46
C LYS A 11 1.71 -17.12 -19.38
N LYS A 12 2.26 -16.01 -18.87
CA LYS A 12 2.66 -14.84 -19.67
C LYS A 12 3.93 -15.04 -20.49
N GLY A 13 4.60 -16.20 -20.36
CA GLY A 13 5.80 -16.52 -21.10
C GLY A 13 7.09 -15.91 -20.54
N LEU A 14 7.09 -15.47 -19.28
CA LEU A 14 8.33 -14.99 -18.65
C LEU A 14 9.30 -16.15 -18.43
N SER A 15 10.61 -15.86 -18.57
CA SER A 15 11.64 -16.88 -18.35
C SER A 15 11.62 -17.42 -16.91
N HIS A 16 11.93 -18.70 -16.75
CA HIS A 16 12.03 -19.33 -15.42
C HIS A 16 13.03 -18.60 -14.50
N LYS A 17 14.11 -18.03 -15.05
CA LYS A 17 15.05 -17.19 -14.29
C LYS A 17 14.37 -15.94 -13.73
N THR A 18 13.53 -15.30 -14.54
CA THR A 18 12.76 -14.12 -14.13
C THR A 18 11.75 -14.49 -13.05
N VAL A 19 10.96 -15.55 -13.24
CA VAL A 19 9.98 -16.04 -12.25
C VAL A 19 10.66 -16.35 -10.93
N LYS A 20 11.80 -17.05 -10.95
CA LYS A 20 12.62 -17.31 -9.76
C LYS A 20 13.11 -16.02 -9.07
N SER A 21 13.42 -14.98 -9.83
CA SER A 21 13.85 -13.68 -9.29
C SER A 21 12.75 -13.00 -8.45
N TYR A 22 11.48 -13.09 -8.89
CA TYR A 22 10.33 -12.63 -8.12
C TYR A 22 10.20 -13.41 -6.80
N SER A 23 10.29 -14.74 -6.86
CA SER A 23 10.25 -15.61 -5.66
C SER A 23 11.35 -15.27 -4.66
N VAL A 24 12.58 -15.03 -5.11
CA VAL A 24 13.69 -14.63 -4.24
C VAL A 24 13.43 -13.30 -3.54
N SER A 25 12.85 -12.34 -4.27
CA SER A 25 12.53 -11.01 -3.72
C SER A 25 11.43 -11.10 -2.66
N TRP A 26 10.40 -11.91 -2.92
CA TRP A 26 9.35 -12.21 -1.96
C TRP A 26 9.88 -12.88 -0.70
N LYS A 27 10.67 -13.95 -0.86
CA LYS A 27 11.23 -14.71 0.27
C LYS A 27 12.09 -13.84 1.18
N ARG A 28 12.85 -12.89 0.60
CA ARG A 28 13.63 -11.93 1.39
C ARG A 28 12.74 -11.03 2.25
N PHE A 29 11.65 -10.53 1.69
CA PHE A 29 10.68 -9.72 2.42
C PHE A 29 9.98 -10.52 3.52
N GLU A 30 9.50 -11.72 3.19
CA GLU A 30 8.87 -12.65 4.14
C GLU A 30 9.78 -12.98 5.32
N THR A 31 11.04 -13.32 5.04
CA THR A 31 12.02 -13.65 6.09
C THR A 31 12.24 -12.48 7.03
N TRP A 32 12.33 -11.26 6.50
CA TRP A 32 12.48 -10.04 7.31
C TRP A 32 11.22 -9.73 8.13
N MET A 33 10.04 -9.91 7.55
CA MET A 33 8.78 -9.67 8.23
C MET A 33 8.60 -10.63 9.41
N GLN A 34 8.93 -11.91 9.21
CA GLN A 34 8.90 -12.93 10.26
C GLN A 34 9.92 -12.64 11.37
N SER A 35 11.09 -12.08 11.05
CA SER A 35 12.10 -11.75 12.06
C SER A 35 11.77 -10.50 12.88
N THR A 36 10.93 -9.61 12.36
CA THR A 36 10.52 -8.37 13.04
C THR A 36 9.27 -8.53 13.89
N SER A 37 8.47 -9.56 13.65
CA SER A 37 7.25 -9.86 14.41
C SER A 37 7.21 -11.34 14.84
N PRO A 38 8.13 -11.79 15.72
CA PRO A 38 8.19 -13.19 16.14
C PRO A 38 6.93 -13.65 16.90
N ASP A 39 6.31 -12.74 17.66
CA ASP A 39 5.15 -13.05 18.51
C ASP A 39 3.82 -13.00 17.75
N HIS A 40 3.81 -12.36 16.58
CA HIS A 40 2.63 -12.16 15.75
C HIS A 40 3.00 -12.48 14.30
N PRO A 41 2.89 -13.75 13.86
CA PRO A 41 3.15 -14.11 12.49
C PRO A 41 2.09 -13.45 11.60
N ILE A 42 2.43 -12.27 11.09
CA ILE A 42 1.62 -11.56 10.11
C ILE A 42 1.78 -12.31 8.80
N GLU A 43 0.67 -12.76 8.23
CA GLU A 43 0.66 -13.25 6.87
C GLU A 43 1.15 -12.14 5.94
N VAL A 44 2.27 -12.40 5.25
CA VAL A 44 3.01 -11.40 4.45
C VAL A 44 2.16 -10.76 3.35
N ALA A 45 1.10 -11.45 2.92
CA ALA A 45 0.11 -10.93 2.01
C ALA A 45 -0.68 -9.72 2.54
N TYR A 46 -0.80 -9.57 3.86
CA TYR A 46 -1.46 -8.43 4.52
C TYR A 46 -0.48 -7.35 4.98
N ALA A 47 0.75 -7.35 4.45
CA ALA A 47 1.72 -6.30 4.70
C ALA A 47 1.09 -4.90 4.48
N THR A 48 1.23 -4.05 5.48
CA THR A 48 0.77 -2.66 5.41
C THR A 48 1.78 -1.78 4.70
N GLN A 49 1.37 -0.55 4.33
CA GLN A 49 2.31 0.43 3.79
C GLN A 49 3.45 0.77 4.77
N ARG A 50 3.18 0.67 6.07
CA ARG A 50 4.19 0.87 7.11
C ARG A 50 5.25 -0.23 7.05
N ASP A 51 4.84 -1.49 6.90
CA ASP A 51 5.77 -2.61 6.80
C ASP A 51 6.67 -2.50 5.56
N ILE A 52 6.13 -2.03 4.43
CA ILE A 52 6.92 -1.75 3.23
C ILE A 52 7.93 -0.62 3.47
N ALA A 53 7.53 0.44 4.17
CA ALA A 53 8.43 1.54 4.51
C ALA A 53 9.53 1.11 5.48
N ASP A 54 9.20 0.29 6.48
CA ASP A 54 10.15 -0.26 7.44
C ASP A 54 11.11 -1.26 6.78
N PHE A 55 10.63 -2.06 5.84
CA PHE A 55 11.49 -2.92 5.04
C PHE A 55 12.48 -2.12 4.19
N LYS A 56 12.02 -1.02 3.60
CA LYS A 56 12.89 -0.11 2.84
C LYS A 56 13.99 0.46 3.71
N ARG A 57 13.69 0.88 4.93
CA ARG A 57 14.69 1.33 5.91
C ARG A 57 15.67 0.21 6.24
N HIS A 58 15.17 -0.99 6.49
CA HIS A 58 16.01 -2.16 6.76
C HIS A 58 16.99 -2.45 5.62
N LEU A 59 16.53 -2.46 4.36
CA LEU A 59 17.39 -2.69 3.20
C LEU A 59 18.52 -1.66 3.05
N LEU A 60 18.29 -0.41 3.48
CA LEU A 60 19.29 0.66 3.45
C LEU A 60 20.35 0.54 4.56
N VAL A 61 20.04 -0.17 5.65
CA VAL A 61 20.93 -0.26 6.82
C VAL A 61 21.58 -1.64 6.93
N ALA A 62 20.80 -2.72 6.82
CA ALA A 62 21.24 -4.06 7.18
C ALA A 62 20.69 -5.20 6.29
N GLY A 63 20.00 -4.91 5.19
CA GLY A 63 19.34 -5.93 4.36
C GLY A 63 20.20 -6.61 3.30
N GLY A 64 21.50 -6.33 3.28
CA GLY A 64 22.52 -6.93 2.42
C GLY A 64 23.32 -8.03 3.11
N ARG A 65 24.34 -8.56 2.42
CA ARG A 65 25.14 -9.69 2.90
C ARG A 65 25.97 -9.27 4.14
N GLY A 66 25.86 -10.04 5.22
CA GLY A 66 26.61 -9.81 6.46
C GLY A 66 26.15 -8.59 7.25
N GLY A 67 24.86 -8.23 7.18
CA GLY A 67 24.30 -7.09 7.91
C GLY A 67 24.68 -5.72 7.33
N LYS A 68 25.22 -5.68 6.11
CA LYS A 68 25.52 -4.45 5.38
C LYS A 68 24.28 -3.92 4.65
N PRO A 69 24.28 -2.66 4.19
CA PRO A 69 23.28 -2.17 3.25
C PRO A 69 23.21 -3.05 2.00
N ALA A 70 22.00 -3.28 1.51
CA ALA A 70 21.83 -3.94 0.21
C ALA A 70 22.21 -2.99 -0.93
N TRP A 71 22.73 -3.56 -2.02
CA TRP A 71 23.11 -2.78 -3.20
C TRP A 71 21.91 -2.02 -3.78
N PRO A 72 22.07 -0.76 -4.24
CA PRO A 72 20.96 0.06 -4.73
C PRO A 72 20.14 -0.62 -5.84
N ALA A 73 20.82 -1.27 -6.80
CA ALA A 73 20.17 -2.01 -7.88
C ALA A 73 19.32 -3.19 -7.36
N THR A 74 19.80 -3.90 -6.34
CA THR A 74 19.05 -4.98 -5.70
C THR A 74 17.83 -4.46 -4.96
N ASN A 75 17.95 -3.32 -4.28
CA ASN A 75 16.82 -2.68 -3.59
C ASN A 75 15.73 -2.28 -4.59
N GLN A 76 16.11 -1.59 -5.66
CA GLN A 76 15.18 -1.17 -6.69
C GLN A 76 14.46 -2.37 -7.32
N LEU A 77 15.21 -3.42 -7.70
CA LEU A 77 14.64 -4.64 -8.26
C LEU A 77 13.66 -5.31 -7.28
N THR A 78 14.02 -5.39 -6.00
CA THR A 78 13.16 -5.98 -4.96
C THR A 78 11.83 -5.23 -4.87
N PHE A 79 11.83 -3.90 -4.87
CA PHE A 79 10.59 -3.10 -4.80
C PHE A 79 9.76 -3.16 -6.09
N VAL A 80 10.40 -3.26 -7.25
CA VAL A 80 9.68 -3.51 -8.51
C VAL A 80 8.93 -4.84 -8.44
N HIS A 81 9.58 -5.90 -7.94
CA HIS A 81 8.95 -7.20 -7.78
C HIS A 81 7.83 -7.18 -6.75
N LEU A 82 8.06 -6.60 -5.57
CA LEU A 82 7.04 -6.51 -4.52
C LEU A 82 5.81 -5.72 -5.01
N ASN A 83 6.01 -4.59 -5.68
CA ASN A 83 4.90 -3.81 -6.24
C ASN A 83 4.06 -4.62 -7.24
N ALA A 84 4.70 -5.40 -8.12
CA ALA A 84 3.99 -6.24 -9.07
C ALA A 84 3.19 -7.36 -8.37
N ILE A 85 3.77 -7.98 -7.33
CA ILE A 85 3.11 -9.02 -6.54
C ILE A 85 1.90 -8.45 -5.80
N PHE A 86 2.07 -7.36 -5.03
CA PHE A 86 0.98 -6.74 -4.28
C PHE A 86 -0.13 -6.21 -5.19
N ARG A 87 0.23 -5.67 -6.36
CA ARG A 87 -0.76 -5.26 -7.35
C ARG A 87 -1.57 -6.46 -7.86
N PHE A 88 -0.92 -7.58 -8.18
CA PHE A 88 -1.64 -8.79 -8.56
C PHE A 88 -2.58 -9.26 -7.45
N PHE A 89 -2.14 -9.24 -6.20
CA PHE A 89 -3.00 -9.62 -5.06
C PHE A 89 -4.21 -8.70 -4.92
N ALA A 90 -4.05 -7.39 -5.14
CA ALA A 90 -5.16 -6.45 -5.16
C ALA A 90 -6.12 -6.70 -6.34
N GLU A 91 -5.59 -7.00 -7.53
CA GLU A 91 -6.38 -7.30 -8.73
C GLU A 91 -7.19 -8.60 -8.59
N GLN A 92 -6.65 -9.61 -7.90
CA GLN A 92 -7.36 -10.87 -7.62
C GLN A 92 -8.27 -10.80 -6.38
N GLY A 93 -8.31 -9.66 -5.68
CA GLY A 93 -9.14 -9.48 -4.48
C GLY A 93 -8.60 -10.15 -3.22
N TYR A 94 -7.35 -10.62 -3.21
CA TYR A 94 -6.71 -11.21 -2.02
C TYR A 94 -6.39 -10.19 -0.94
N ILE A 95 -6.00 -8.99 -1.37
CA ILE A 95 -5.88 -7.85 -0.47
C ILE A 95 -7.21 -7.13 -0.60
N LEU A 96 -8.01 -7.16 0.46
CA LEU A 96 -9.09 -6.18 0.64
C LEU A 96 -8.39 -4.83 0.56
N THR A 97 -8.53 -4.20 -0.61
CA THR A 97 -8.05 -2.89 -1.02
C THR A 97 -7.45 -2.16 0.15
N ILE A 98 -6.12 -1.96 0.08
CA ILE A 98 -5.39 -0.94 0.84
C ILE A 98 -6.42 0.11 1.22
N ARG A 99 -6.84 0.16 2.49
CA ARG A 99 -7.55 1.31 3.04
C ARG A 99 -6.51 2.42 3.02
N SER A 100 -6.18 2.87 1.81
CA SER A 100 -5.72 4.22 1.55
C SER A 100 -6.78 5.04 2.22
N ASP A 101 -6.34 5.79 3.21
CA ASP A 101 -7.12 6.68 4.04
C ASP A 101 -7.71 7.81 3.18
N ARG A 102 -8.55 7.44 2.22
CA ARG A 102 -9.43 8.33 1.46
C ARG A 102 -10.78 8.41 2.17
N SER A 103 -10.79 8.15 3.49
CA SER A 103 -11.97 8.31 4.35
C SER A 103 -12.14 9.75 4.84
N LYS A 104 -11.12 10.61 4.72
CA LYS A 104 -11.23 12.02 5.13
C LYS A 104 -11.62 13.00 4.02
N SER A 105 -11.39 12.68 2.74
CA SER A 105 -11.61 13.67 1.67
C SER A 105 -13.03 13.68 1.08
N GLN A 106 -13.83 12.64 1.28
CA GLN A 106 -15.22 12.61 0.77
C GLN A 106 -16.27 13.00 1.81
N GLN A 107 -15.93 12.99 3.11
CA GLN A 107 -16.86 13.40 4.16
C GLN A 107 -16.97 14.93 4.28
N GLU A 108 -15.93 15.69 3.91
CA GLU A 108 -15.97 17.16 3.89
C GLU A 108 -16.81 17.74 2.74
N LEU A 109 -16.90 17.05 1.60
CA LEU A 109 -17.73 17.49 0.46
C LEU A 109 -19.23 17.25 0.66
N ALA A 110 -19.62 16.27 1.50
CA ALA A 110 -21.03 15.99 1.79
C ALA A 110 -21.64 16.96 2.82
N VAL A 111 -20.82 17.55 3.70
CA VAL A 111 -21.27 18.57 4.66
C VAL A 111 -21.49 19.93 3.98
N LEU A 112 -20.75 20.23 2.91
CA LEU A 112 -20.95 21.45 2.11
C LEU A 112 -22.12 21.36 1.10
N GLN A 113 -22.62 20.15 0.79
CA GLN A 113 -23.67 19.94 -0.22
C GLN A 113 -25.06 19.61 0.36
N SER A 114 -25.19 19.43 1.68
CA SER A 114 -26.48 19.20 2.35
C SER A 114 -27.20 20.47 2.83
N GLY A 115 -26.67 21.66 2.53
CA GLY A 115 -27.37 22.92 2.73
C GLY A 115 -28.37 23.24 1.61
N LEU A 116 -29.45 22.48 1.50
CA LEU A 116 -30.62 22.85 0.67
C LEU A 116 -31.41 24.01 1.33
N PRO A 117 -32.23 24.74 0.54
CA PRO A 117 -32.39 26.18 0.64
C PRO A 117 -33.64 26.65 1.41
N ALA A 118 -33.63 27.96 1.62
CA ALA A 118 -34.75 28.90 1.78
C ALA A 118 -35.68 28.70 2.98
N MET A 119 -35.83 29.77 3.77
CA MET A 119 -37.14 30.40 3.97
C MET A 119 -36.99 31.79 4.60
N SER A 120 -37.54 32.75 3.85
CA SER A 120 -37.82 34.14 4.16
C SER A 120 -38.38 34.37 5.58
N ARG A 121 -37.85 35.38 6.29
CA ARG A 121 -38.62 36.22 7.22
C ARG A 121 -37.99 37.61 7.40
N MET A 122 -38.43 38.49 6.51
CA MET A 122 -38.92 39.86 6.73
C MET A 122 -38.65 40.57 8.09
N ARG A 123 -38.28 41.86 7.93
CA ARG A 123 -38.47 43.04 8.81
C ARG A 123 -37.42 43.29 9.91
N CYS A 124 -36.66 44.37 9.74
CA CYS A 124 -36.95 45.63 10.43
C CYS A 124 -36.26 46.81 9.72
N CYS A 125 -37.08 47.77 9.28
CA CYS A 125 -36.66 49.10 8.87
C CYS A 125 -36.09 49.85 10.09
N GLY A 126 -34.83 50.28 10.00
CA GLY A 126 -34.29 51.36 10.83
C GLY A 126 -34.81 52.69 10.31
N LYS A 127 -35.62 53.35 11.13
CA LYS A 127 -36.17 54.69 10.92
C LYS A 127 -35.06 55.72 10.71
N PHE A 128 -35.17 56.51 9.65
CA PHE A 128 -34.68 57.89 9.61
C PHE A 128 -35.55 58.76 10.55
N GLY A 129 -34.92 59.72 11.21
CA GLY A 129 -35.60 60.75 12.02
C GLY A 129 -34.60 61.73 12.61
N THR A 130 -34.34 62.80 11.83
CA THR A 130 -33.97 64.20 12.16
C THR A 130 -33.29 64.50 13.49
#